data_AF-A0A920NUA1-F1
#
_entry.id   AF-A0A920NUA1-F1
#
_cell.length_a   1.000
_cell.length_b   1.000
_cell.length_c   1.000
_cell.angle_alpha   90.00
_cell.angle_beta   90.00
_cell.angle_gamma   90.00
#
_symmetry.space_group_name_H-M   'P 1'
#
loop_
_entity.id
_entity.type
_entity.pdbx_description
1 polymer ?
#
loop_
_entity_poly.entity_id
_entity_poly.type
_entity_poly.pdbx_seq_one_letter_code
_entity_poly.pdbx_strand_id
1 'polypeptide(L)'
;MAIIYLAIAIPAALFIRESPWREQARTSTEEEPRDFPLSEKEAITWLCSAVIFCCICMSVPIVHLVPLLTDAEFTIEFATSVLMVLMFCGAFGRILGGKLGDMIGALPAYMLMSLGQTVSVIWFPYVTNPIGLYLLAVFFGFYLFRCYV
;
A
#
# COMPACT_ATOMS: atom_id res chain seq x y z
N MET A 1 -18.92 4.59 11.32
CA MET A 1 -17.55 4.33 10.82
C MET A 1 -16.84 5.60 10.37
N ALA A 2 -17.41 6.45 9.50
CA ALA A 2 -16.78 7.71 9.07
C ALA A 2 -16.43 8.68 10.22
N ILE A 3 -17.31 8.82 11.23
CA ILE A 3 -17.10 9.71 12.38
C ILE A 3 -15.92 9.25 13.25
N ILE A 4 -15.75 7.93 13.42
CA ILE A 4 -14.67 7.33 14.19
C ILE A 4 -13.32 7.54 13.47
N TYR A 5 -13.31 7.40 12.14
CA TYR A 5 -12.12 7.69 11.34
C TYR A 5 -11.70 9.16 11.44
N LEU A 6 -12.65 10.10 11.38
CA LEU A 6 -12.37 11.54 11.57
C LEU A 6 -11.79 11.85 12.95
N ALA A 7 -12.36 11.26 14.00
CA ALA A 7 -11.91 11.46 15.38
C ALA A 7 -10.49 10.95 15.65
N ILE A 8 -10.00 9.96 14.89
CA ILE A 8 -8.63 9.42 15.00
C ILE A 8 -7.67 10.14 14.04
N ALA A 9 -8.12 10.46 12.82
CA ALA A 9 -7.31 11.12 11.81
C ALA A 9 -6.96 12.56 12.18
N ILE A 10 -7.87 13.29 12.83
CA ILE A 10 -7.62 14.68 13.27
C ILE A 10 -6.47 14.79 14.28
N PRO A 11 -6.47 14.04 15.41
CA PRO A 11 -5.35 14.09 16.35
C PRO A 11 -4.05 13.52 15.75
N ALA A 12 -4.13 12.51 14.88
CA ALA A 12 -2.95 12.01 14.15
C ALA A 12 -2.37 13.06 13.19
N ALA A 13 -3.23 13.82 12.49
CA ALA A 13 -2.81 14.92 11.62
C ALA A 13 -2.24 16.11 12.40
N LEU A 14 -2.78 16.38 13.61
CA LEU A 14 -2.25 17.41 14.50
C LEU A 14 -0.94 16.99 15.18
N PHE A 15 -0.68 15.69 15.32
CA PHE A 15 0.56 15.15 15.89
C PHE A 15 1.68 14.99 14.85
N ILE A 16 1.33 14.86 13.56
CA ILE A 16 2.26 15.04 12.44
C ILE A 16 2.58 16.53 12.36
N ARG A 17 3.48 16.92 13.25
CA ARG A 17 4.15 18.21 13.25
C ARG A 17 4.80 18.39 11.89
N GLU A 18 4.50 19.49 11.21
CA GLU A 18 5.12 19.84 9.94
C GLU A 18 6.64 19.68 10.06
N SER A 19 7.25 18.97 9.10
CA SER A 19 8.69 18.79 9.12
C SER A 19 9.34 20.19 9.04
N PRO A 20 10.35 20.50 9.88
CA PRO A 20 10.97 21.82 9.94
C PRO A 20 11.56 22.29 8.61
N TRP A 21 11.79 21.35 7.68
CA TRP A 21 12.21 21.60 6.30
C TRP A 21 11.12 22.31 5.47
N ARG A 22 9.83 22.02 5.71
CA ARG A 22 8.69 22.60 4.99
C ARG A 22 8.37 24.03 5.44
N GLU A 23 8.60 24.35 6.72
CA GLU A 23 8.54 25.72 7.23
C GLU A 23 9.70 26.57 6.69
N GLN A 24 10.91 26.00 6.58
CA GLN A 24 12.07 26.69 5.98
C GLN A 24 11.88 26.98 4.50
N ALA A 25 11.40 26.01 3.71
CA ALA A 25 11.13 26.19 2.28
C ALA A 25 10.03 27.22 1.98
N ARG A 26 9.13 27.47 2.93
CA ARG A 26 8.06 28.48 2.83
C ARG A 26 8.53 29.87 3.25
N THR A 27 9.62 29.95 4.01
CA THR A 27 10.23 31.20 4.51
C THR A 27 11.41 31.65 3.63
N SER A 28 12.05 30.74 2.90
CA SER A 28 13.08 31.05 1.91
C SER A 28 12.46 31.72 0.68
N THR A 29 12.89 32.94 0.38
CA THR A 29 12.56 33.68 -0.84
C THR A 29 13.44 33.27 -2.04
N GLU A 30 14.41 32.38 -1.84
CA GLU A 30 15.15 31.77 -2.94
C GLU A 30 14.31 30.67 -3.60
N GLU A 31 13.95 30.88 -4.86
CA GLU A 31 13.53 29.81 -5.76
C GLU A 31 14.69 28.80 -5.85
N GLU A 32 14.60 27.72 -5.07
CA GLU A 32 15.33 26.49 -5.33
C GLU A 32 15.15 26.17 -6.82
N PRO A 33 16.23 26.12 -7.63
CA PRO A 33 16.14 25.74 -9.01
C PRO A 33 15.78 24.26 -9.03
N ARG A 34 14.48 23.97 -8.99
CA ARG A 34 13.95 22.63 -9.20
C ARG A 34 14.11 22.33 -10.67
N ASP A 35 15.32 21.93 -11.04
CA ASP A 35 15.64 21.33 -12.32
C ASP A 35 15.07 19.90 -12.33
N PHE A 36 13.74 19.80 -12.15
CA PHE A 36 12.98 18.61 -12.44
C PHE A 36 12.52 18.75 -13.90
N PRO A 37 13.01 17.90 -14.82
CA PRO A 37 12.72 18.02 -16.26
C PRO A 37 11.27 17.66 -16.62
N LEU A 38 10.36 17.58 -15.65
CA LEU A 38 8.96 17.17 -15.80
C LEU A 38 8.05 18.21 -15.17
N SER A 39 7.01 18.60 -15.91
CA SER A 39 5.99 19.51 -15.40
C SER A 39 5.36 18.93 -14.12
N GLU A 40 5.30 19.74 -13.05
CA GLU A 40 4.73 19.34 -11.75
C GLU A 40 3.32 18.74 -11.93
N LYS A 41 2.57 19.25 -12.92
CA LYS A 41 1.23 18.76 -13.30
C LYS A 41 1.28 17.35 -13.89
N GLU A 42 2.27 17.04 -14.73
CA GLU A 42 2.42 15.71 -15.33
C GLU A 42 2.78 14.69 -14.26
N ALA A 43 3.74 14.99 -13.38
CA ALA A 43 4.13 14.10 -12.30
C ALA A 43 2.96 13.76 -11.37
N ILE A 44 2.14 14.75 -11.00
CA ILE A 44 0.92 14.54 -10.18
C ILE A 44 -0.08 13.66 -10.93
N THR A 45 -0.29 13.90 -12.23
CA THR A 45 -1.25 13.13 -13.04
C THR A 45 -0.85 11.65 -13.13
N TRP A 46 0.43 11.36 -13.37
CA TRP A 46 0.96 10.00 -13.38
C TRP A 46 0.84 9.32 -12.02
N LEU A 47 1.12 10.04 -10.93
CA LEU A 47 1.00 9.51 -9.57
C LEU A 47 -0.47 9.17 -9.24
N CYS A 48 -1.41 10.06 -9.58
CA CYS A 48 -2.84 9.80 -9.40
C CYS A 48 -3.30 8.56 -10.18
N SER A 49 -2.87 8.42 -11.44
CA SER A 49 -3.16 7.24 -12.26
C SER A 49 -2.61 5.95 -11.65
N ALA A 50 -1.35 5.98 -11.19
CA ALA A 50 -0.71 4.85 -10.52
C ALA A 50 -1.45 4.42 -9.24
N VAL A 51 -1.90 5.39 -8.43
CA VAL A 51 -2.67 5.10 -7.21
C VAL A 51 -4.00 4.41 -7.54
N ILE A 52 -4.72 4.89 -8.56
CA ILE A 52 -5.98 4.26 -9.00
C ILE A 52 -5.73 2.81 -9.43
N PHE A 53 -4.73 2.58 -10.28
CA PHE A 53 -4.41 1.26 -10.79
C PHE A 53 -3.99 0.29 -9.67
N CYS A 54 -3.18 0.76 -8.73
CA CYS A 54 -2.80 0.00 -7.54
C CYS A 54 -4.01 -0.35 -6.66
N CYS A 55 -4.96 0.59 -6.47
CA CYS A 55 -6.17 0.32 -5.68
C CYS A 55 -7.04 -0.78 -6.31
N ILE A 56 -7.17 -0.78 -7.63
CA ILE A 56 -7.88 -1.82 -8.37
C ILE A 56 -7.18 -3.17 -8.19
N CYS A 57 -5.85 -3.20 -8.34
CA CYS A 57 -5.05 -4.42 -8.13
C CYS A 57 -5.18 -4.98 -6.70
N MET A 58 -5.38 -4.13 -5.70
CA MET A 58 -5.57 -4.55 -4.32
C MET A 58 -6.98 -5.10 -4.06
N SER A 59 -8.02 -4.49 -4.62
CA SER A 59 -9.41 -4.91 -4.35
C SER A 59 -9.72 -6.28 -4.93
N VAL A 60 -9.16 -6.61 -6.10
CA VAL A 60 -9.38 -7.88 -6.82
C VAL A 60 -9.05 -9.11 -5.96
N PRO A 61 -7.83 -9.29 -5.43
CA PRO A 61 -7.51 -10.46 -4.63
C PRO A 61 -8.34 -10.52 -3.34
N ILE A 62 -8.66 -9.40 -2.70
CA ILE A 62 -9.45 -9.42 -1.47
C ILE A 62 -10.87 -9.97 -1.72
N VAL A 63 -11.51 -9.57 -2.82
CA VAL A 63 -12.89 -10.01 -3.13
C VAL A 63 -12.94 -11.37 -3.82
N HIS A 64 -11.91 -11.73 -4.61
CA HIS A 64 -11.88 -12.97 -5.38
C HIS A 64 -11.18 -14.15 -4.67
N LEU A 65 -10.35 -13.90 -3.64
CA LEU A 65 -9.65 -14.95 -2.90
C LEU A 65 -10.62 -15.95 -2.24
N VAL A 66 -11.66 -15.48 -1.55
CA VAL A 66 -12.60 -16.37 -0.84
C VAL A 66 -13.42 -17.23 -1.80
N PRO A 67 -14.04 -16.67 -2.87
CA PRO A 67 -14.71 -17.48 -3.89
C PRO A 67 -13.77 -18.51 -4.53
N LEU A 68 -12.56 -18.10 -4.95
CA LEU A 68 -11.58 -19.00 -5.58
C LEU A 68 -11.18 -20.18 -4.68
N LEU A 69 -11.00 -19.94 -3.37
CA LEU A 69 -10.69 -21.01 -2.42
C LEU A 69 -11.89 -21.92 -2.17
N THR A 70 -13.10 -21.37 -2.15
CA THR A 70 -14.34 -22.13 -1.96
C THR A 70 -14.63 -23.00 -3.19
N ASP A 71 -14.38 -22.47 -4.40
CA ASP A 71 -14.50 -23.19 -5.68
C ASP A 71 -13.44 -24.30 -5.83
N ALA A 72 -12.26 -24.12 -5.23
CA ALA A 72 -11.18 -25.11 -5.21
C ALA A 72 -11.36 -26.21 -4.14
N GLU A 73 -12.59 -26.41 -3.64
CA GLU A 73 -12.97 -27.42 -2.64
C GLU A 73 -12.32 -27.26 -1.24
N PHE A 74 -11.69 -26.11 -0.96
CA PHE A 74 -11.18 -25.83 0.38
C PHE A 74 -12.31 -25.43 1.34
N THR A 75 -12.16 -25.76 2.63
CA THR A 75 -13.11 -25.37 3.67
C THR A 75 -13.13 -23.85 3.86
N ILE A 76 -14.31 -23.31 4.16
CA ILE A 76 -14.51 -21.87 4.44
C ILE A 76 -13.65 -21.41 5.64
N GLU A 77 -13.41 -22.31 6.61
CA GLU A 77 -12.50 -22.10 7.74
C GLU A 77 -11.06 -21.85 7.28
N PHE A 78 -10.60 -22.57 6.26
CA PHE A 78 -9.28 -22.35 5.68
C PHE A 78 -9.20 -21.00 4.95
N ALA A 79 -10.20 -20.66 4.12
CA ALA A 79 -10.21 -19.38 3.39
C ALA A 79 -10.21 -18.16 4.34
N THR A 80 -11.01 -18.22 5.40
CA THR A 80 -11.08 -17.15 6.41
C THR A 80 -9.81 -17.02 7.24
N SER A 81 -9.12 -18.13 7.53
CA SER A 81 -7.84 -18.08 8.23
C SER A 81 -6.72 -17.49 7.37
N VAL A 82 -6.67 -17.78 6.07
CA VAL A 82 -5.75 -17.13 5.11
C VAL A 82 -6.02 -15.63 5.03
N LEU A 83 -7.29 -15.21 4.95
CA LEU A 83 -7.67 -13.80 5.00
C LEU A 83 -7.23 -13.10 6.30
N MET A 84 -7.38 -13.78 7.43
CA MET A 84 -7.00 -13.24 8.74
C MET A 84 -5.49 -12.99 8.81
N VAL A 85 -4.68 -13.94 8.31
CA VAL A 85 -3.23 -13.78 8.19
C VAL A 85 -2.88 -12.66 7.21
N LEU A 86 -3.55 -12.58 6.06
CA LEU A 86 -3.35 -11.51 5.07
C LEU A 86 -3.61 -10.12 5.69
N MET A 87 -4.70 -9.98 6.45
CA MET A 87 -5.04 -8.73 7.15
C MET A 87 -4.05 -8.38 8.25
N PHE A 88 -3.64 -9.37 9.05
CA PHE A 88 -2.65 -9.19 10.10
C PHE A 88 -1.30 -8.76 9.52
N CYS A 89 -0.78 -9.52 8.55
CA CYS A 89 0.47 -9.20 7.87
C CYS A 89 0.39 -7.85 7.14
N GLY A 90 -0.76 -7.53 6.53
CA GLY A 90 -1.04 -6.23 5.94
C GLY A 90 -0.98 -5.04 6.92
N ALA A 91 -1.43 -5.24 8.17
CA ALA A 91 -1.30 -4.22 9.21
C ALA A 91 0.16 -3.97 9.58
N PHE A 92 0.95 -5.03 9.76
CA PHE A 92 2.40 -4.91 10.02
C PHE A 92 3.16 -4.32 8.84
N GLY A 93 2.79 -4.71 7.61
CA GLY A 93 3.35 -4.16 6.38
C GLY A 93 3.23 -2.64 6.36
N ARG A 94 2.05 -2.09 6.65
CA ARG A 94 1.84 -0.61 6.71
C ARG A 94 2.76 0.10 7.69
N ILE A 95 3.00 -0.48 8.86
CA ILE A 95 3.88 0.12 9.89
C ILE A 95 5.34 0.11 9.41
N LEU A 96 5.81 -1.03 8.90
CA LEU A 96 7.19 -1.18 8.43
C LEU A 96 7.46 -0.39 7.16
N GLY A 97 6.52 -0.38 6.23
CA GLY A 97 6.65 0.33 4.97
C GLY A 97 6.48 1.84 5.07
N GLY A 98 5.78 2.34 6.10
CA GLY A 98 5.84 3.76 6.46
C GLY A 98 7.28 4.17 6.81
N LYS A 99 7.91 3.44 7.74
CA LYS A 99 9.33 3.64 8.09
C LYS A 99 10.28 3.48 6.90
N LEU A 100 10.00 2.53 6.01
CA LEU A 100 10.85 2.27 4.85
C LEU A 100 10.69 3.36 3.77
N GLY A 101 9.46 3.87 3.60
CA GLY A 101 9.16 5.00 2.72
C GLY A 101 9.86 6.29 3.15
N ASP A 102 9.96 6.52 4.46
CA ASP A 102 10.71 7.65 5.01
C ASP A 102 12.23 7.55 4.75
N MET A 103 12.78 6.34 4.63
CA MET A 103 14.22 6.13 4.39
C MET A 103 14.60 6.07 2.91
N ILE A 104 13.76 5.46 2.06
CA ILE A 104 14.06 5.20 0.64
C ILE A 104 13.45 6.28 -0.28
N GLY A 105 12.48 7.05 0.23
CA GLY A 105 11.73 8.04 -0.53
C GLY A 105 10.44 7.48 -1.11
N ALA A 106 9.43 8.34 -1.27
CA ALA A 106 8.07 7.93 -1.65
C ALA A 106 8.02 7.25 -3.04
N LEU A 107 8.69 7.80 -4.05
CA LEU A 107 8.61 7.33 -5.43
C LEU A 107 9.13 5.89 -5.65
N PRO A 108 10.36 5.53 -5.22
CA PRO A 108 10.85 4.15 -5.35
C PRO A 108 10.09 3.15 -4.47
N ALA A 109 9.64 3.57 -3.28
CA ALA A 109 8.83 2.73 -2.39
C ALA A 109 7.49 2.35 -3.05
N TYR A 110 6.83 3.30 -3.73
CA TYR A 110 5.62 3.03 -4.52
C TYR A 110 5.87 2.05 -5.67
N MET A 111 6.98 2.20 -6.41
CA MET A 111 7.33 1.29 -7.51
C MET A 111 7.52 -0.15 -7.02
N LEU A 112 8.25 -0.32 -5.91
CA LEU A 112 8.48 -1.63 -5.29
C LEU A 112 7.17 -2.29 -4.83
N MET A 113 6.29 -1.50 -4.21
CA MET A 113 4.97 -1.95 -3.77
C MET A 113 4.13 -2.44 -4.96
N SER A 114 4.05 -1.62 -6.03
CA SER A 114 3.27 -1.97 -7.22
C SER A 114 3.79 -3.25 -7.88
N LEU A 115 5.11 -3.39 -8.03
CA LEU A 115 5.73 -4.60 -8.56
C LEU A 115 5.40 -5.83 -7.72
N GLY A 116 5.56 -5.74 -6.40
CA GLY A 116 5.25 -6.84 -5.48
C GLY A 116 3.79 -7.29 -5.56
N GLN A 117 2.85 -6.34 -5.65
CA GLN A 117 1.42 -6.64 -5.79
C GLN A 117 1.11 -7.29 -7.15
N THR A 118 1.65 -6.78 -8.26
CA THR A 118 1.43 -7.36 -9.59
C THR A 118 1.97 -8.79 -9.68
N VAL A 119 3.19 -9.03 -9.18
CA VAL A 119 3.77 -10.38 -9.15
C VAL A 119 2.93 -11.33 -8.30
N SER A 120 2.47 -10.89 -7.13
CA SER A 120 1.65 -11.71 -6.24
C SER A 120 0.32 -12.12 -6.87
N VAL A 121 -0.36 -11.19 -7.55
CA VAL A 121 -1.64 -11.46 -8.23
C VAL A 121 -1.45 -12.43 -9.40
N ILE A 122 -0.37 -12.30 -10.17
CA ILE A 122 -0.07 -13.24 -11.25
C ILE A 122 0.23 -14.64 -10.70
N TRP A 123 0.92 -14.72 -9.56
CA TRP A 123 1.29 -15.98 -8.92
C TRP A 123 0.10 -16.70 -8.26
N PHE A 124 -0.94 -15.95 -7.89
CA PHE A 124 -2.15 -16.44 -7.23
C PHE A 124 -2.81 -17.67 -7.90
N PRO A 125 -3.17 -17.64 -9.20
CA PRO A 125 -3.80 -18.79 -9.85
C PRO A 125 -2.89 -20.01 -9.99
N TYR A 126 -1.56 -19.84 -9.94
CA TYR A 126 -0.62 -20.96 -10.08
C TYR A 126 -0.38 -21.72 -8.77
N VAL A 127 -0.81 -21.16 -7.62
CA VAL A 127 -0.59 -21.76 -6.31
C VAL A 127 -1.88 -22.36 -5.77
N THR A 128 -1.98 -23.68 -5.88
CA THR A 128 -3.11 -24.47 -5.34
C THR A 128 -2.76 -25.16 -4.02
N ASN A 129 -1.52 -25.02 -3.53
CA ASN A 129 -1.08 -25.65 -2.28
C ASN A 129 -1.46 -24.79 -1.06
N PRO A 130 -1.99 -25.37 0.02
CA PRO A 130 -2.41 -24.62 1.22
C PRO A 130 -1.25 -23.85 1.87
N ILE A 131 -0.05 -24.43 1.90
CA ILE A 131 1.16 -23.75 2.40
C ILE A 131 1.54 -22.58 1.49
N GLY A 132 1.42 -22.76 0.17
CA GLY A 132 1.71 -21.71 -0.80
C GLY A 132 0.76 -20.53 -0.68
N LEU A 133 -0.52 -20.80 -0.38
CA LEU A 133 -1.54 -19.76 -0.16
C LEU A 133 -1.24 -18.93 1.10
N TYR A 134 -0.78 -19.54 2.19
CA TYR A 134 -0.31 -18.80 3.37
C TYR A 134 0.92 -17.95 3.09
N LEU A 135 1.92 -18.50 2.39
CA LEU A 135 3.11 -17.75 2.02
C LEU A 135 2.77 -16.58 1.11
N LEU A 136 1.86 -16.79 0.16
CA LEU A 136 1.39 -15.74 -0.72
C LEU A 136 0.61 -14.67 0.04
N ALA A 137 -0.20 -15.05 1.03
CA ALA A 137 -0.91 -14.10 1.90
C ALA A 137 0.05 -13.26 2.76
N VAL A 138 1.11 -13.86 3.29
CA VAL A 138 2.17 -13.16 4.04
C VAL A 138 2.94 -12.22 3.12
N PHE A 139 3.36 -12.70 1.95
CA PHE A 139 4.08 -11.91 0.95
C PHE A 139 3.22 -10.74 0.49
N PHE A 140 2.01 -11.01 -0.01
CA PHE A 140 1.05 -9.98 -0.43
C PHE A 140 0.73 -8.98 0.68
N GLY A 141 0.52 -9.44 1.91
CA GLY A 141 0.32 -8.57 3.07
C GLY A 141 1.51 -7.67 3.35
N PHE A 142 2.73 -8.16 3.18
CA PHE A 142 3.93 -7.33 3.33
C PHE A 142 3.99 -6.23 2.27
N TYR A 143 3.72 -6.54 0.99
CA TYR A 143 3.63 -5.54 -0.09
C TYR A 143 2.33 -4.71 -0.08
N LEU A 144 1.54 -4.80 0.99
CA LEU A 144 0.35 -3.97 1.23
C LEU A 144 0.67 -2.72 2.07
N PHE A 145 1.93 -2.29 2.10
CA PHE A 145 2.31 -1.11 2.86
C PHE A 145 1.95 0.17 2.12
N ARG A 146 0.99 0.94 2.64
CA ARG A 146 0.65 2.24 2.07
C ARG A 146 1.79 3.20 2.39
N CYS A 147 2.51 3.71 1.38
CA CYS A 147 3.27 4.94 1.56
C CYS A 147 2.27 6.03 1.94
N TYR A 148 2.31 6.44 3.20
CA TYR A 148 1.64 7.65 3.66
C TYR A 148 2.49 8.79 3.13
N VAL A 149 1.90 9.62 2.26
CA VAL A 149 2.50 10.91 1.85
C VAL A 149 2.29 11.91 2.98
#